data_AF-A0A820R5A8-F1
#
_entry.id   AF-A0A820R5A8-F1
#
_cell.length_a   1.000
_cell.length_b   1.000
_cell.length_c   1.000
_cell.angle_alpha   90.00
_cell.angle_beta   90.00
_cell.angle_gamma   90.00
#
_symmetry.space_group_name_H-M   'P 1'
#
loop_
_entity.id
_entity.type
_entity.pdbx_description
1 polymer ?
#
loop_
_entity_poly.entity_id
_entity_poly.type
_entity_poly.pdbx_seq_one_letter_code
_entity_poly.pdbx_strand_id
1 'polypeptide(L)'
;MKKIIPHCEIHAFDQNSYVCPMNTCKFHQVTFGDGIQPNGSKNWPTVVGALNHTNRLIDILKIDIEGGEYSFFPLLLNSSRSSLPRQILIEIHPISVSIIHDFFNRMRNNNYVIFSKENNLLGGPYFFEYAFLKLNSRFFIQSHDNMTHR
;
A
#
# COMPACT_ATOMS: atom_id res chain seq x y z
N MET A 1 7.17 22.56 2.63
CA MET A 1 7.02 21.21 3.18
C MET A 1 8.06 20.86 4.24
N LYS A 2 9.37 20.84 3.93
CA LYS A 2 10.42 20.56 4.95
C LYS A 2 10.46 21.50 6.16
N LYS A 3 9.96 22.74 6.04
CA LYS A 3 9.79 23.66 7.18
C LYS A 3 8.68 23.22 8.16
N ILE A 4 7.73 22.39 7.70
CA ILE A 4 6.55 21.94 8.46
C ILE A 4 6.75 20.51 8.97
N ILE A 5 7.39 19.65 8.18
CA ILE A 5 7.69 18.26 8.50
C ILE A 5 9.16 17.94 8.17
N PRO A 6 10.11 18.44 8.99
CA PRO A 6 11.55 18.39 8.69
C PRO A 6 12.13 16.97 8.63
N HIS A 7 11.44 16.00 9.24
CA HIS A 7 11.86 14.61 9.32
C HIS A 7 11.16 13.68 8.33
N CYS A 8 10.21 14.19 7.54
CA CYS A 8 9.51 13.39 6.54
C CYS A 8 10.33 13.27 5.26
N GLU A 9 10.34 12.07 4.71
CA GLU A 9 10.93 11.76 3.42
C GLU A 9 9.81 11.30 2.47
N ILE A 10 9.82 11.84 1.25
CA ILE A 10 8.89 11.42 0.19
C ILE A 10 9.71 10.73 -0.88
N HIS A 11 9.35 9.50 -1.19
CA HIS A 11 9.98 8.69 -2.22
C HIS A 11 8.94 8.40 -3.30
N ALA A 12 9.28 8.69 -4.54
CA ALA A 12 8.48 8.35 -5.71
C ALA A 12 9.21 7.25 -6.49
N PHE A 13 8.45 6.25 -6.94
CA PHE A 13 8.98 5.09 -7.67
C PHE A 13 8.19 4.91 -8.96
N ASP A 14 8.88 4.79 -10.08
CA ASP A 14 8.28 4.41 -11.36
C ASP A 14 9.35 3.74 -12.23
N GLN A 15 8.94 3.01 -13.26
CA GLN A 15 9.86 2.45 -14.26
C GLN A 15 10.37 3.53 -15.23
N ASN A 16 9.56 4.55 -15.48
CA ASN A 16 9.90 5.71 -16.28
C ASN A 16 10.63 6.74 -15.42
N SER A 17 11.10 7.83 -16.04
CA SER A 17 11.78 8.91 -15.32
C SER A 17 10.87 10.12 -15.22
N TYR A 18 10.64 10.60 -14.00
CA TYR A 18 9.87 11.81 -13.74
C TYR A 18 10.64 12.78 -12.86
N VAL A 19 10.27 14.06 -12.94
CA VAL A 19 10.90 15.12 -12.15
C VAL A 19 10.18 15.27 -10.81
N CYS A 20 10.89 14.93 -9.74
CA CYS A 20 10.48 15.27 -8.38
C CYS A 20 10.82 16.74 -8.08
N PRO A 21 9.91 17.54 -7.48
CA PRO A 21 10.25 18.89 -7.05
C PRO A 21 11.45 18.87 -6.09
N MET A 22 12.43 19.75 -6.36
CA MET A 22 13.68 19.81 -5.60
C MET A 22 13.39 19.98 -4.11
N ASN A 23 14.12 19.25 -3.26
CA ASN A 23 13.96 19.24 -1.80
C ASN A 23 12.59 18.78 -1.27
N THR A 24 11.70 18.24 -2.11
CA THR A 24 10.38 17.72 -1.71
C THR A 24 10.34 16.20 -1.72
N CYS A 25 10.71 15.58 -2.84
CA CYS A 25 10.77 14.12 -2.97
C CYS A 25 12.06 13.66 -3.63
N LYS A 26 12.39 12.38 -3.42
CA LYS A 26 13.46 11.67 -4.12
C LYS A 26 12.81 10.69 -5.09
N PHE A 27 13.16 10.81 -6.37
CA PHE A 27 12.68 9.90 -7.41
C PHE A 27 13.61 8.69 -7.53
N HIS A 28 13.03 7.51 -7.75
CA HIS A 28 13.73 6.25 -7.92
C HIS A 28 13.16 5.54 -9.14
N GLN A 29 14.01 5.23 -10.11
CA GLN A 29 13.59 4.44 -11.26
C GLN A 29 13.58 2.95 -10.87
N VAL A 30 12.45 2.47 -10.34
CA VAL A 30 12.29 1.13 -9.76
C VAL A 30 10.88 0.63 -10.07
N THR A 31 10.81 -0.60 -10.57
CA THR A 31 9.57 -1.37 -10.68
C THR A 31 9.44 -2.32 -9.50
N PHE A 32 8.27 -2.34 -8.86
CA PHE A 32 7.99 -3.31 -7.80
C PHE A 32 7.62 -4.69 -8.36
N GLY A 33 8.08 -5.74 -7.69
CA GLY A 33 7.83 -7.14 -8.10
C GLY A 33 8.60 -8.12 -7.24
N ASP A 34 8.67 -9.38 -7.65
CA ASP A 34 9.35 -10.46 -6.91
C ASP A 34 10.83 -10.63 -7.30
N GLY A 35 11.34 -9.81 -8.22
CA GLY A 35 12.70 -9.90 -8.79
C GLY A 35 12.79 -10.75 -10.05
N ILE A 36 11.79 -11.60 -10.30
CA ILE A 36 11.69 -12.45 -11.49
C ILE A 36 10.77 -11.78 -12.52
N GLN A 37 9.62 -11.26 -12.06
CA GLN A 37 8.62 -10.60 -12.89
C GLN A 37 8.18 -9.25 -12.27
N PRO A 38 8.33 -8.14 -13.01
CA PRO A 38 9.18 -8.00 -14.20
C PRO A 38 10.66 -8.24 -13.83
N ASN A 39 11.48 -8.66 -14.80
CA ASN A 39 12.89 -8.97 -14.58
C ASN A 39 13.64 -7.77 -13.97
N GLY A 40 14.34 -7.99 -12.85
CA GLY A 40 15.06 -6.93 -12.14
C GLY A 40 14.17 -6.01 -11.29
N SER A 41 12.89 -6.33 -11.14
CA SER A 41 12.01 -5.66 -10.18
C SER A 41 12.50 -5.81 -8.74
N LYS A 42 12.07 -4.93 -7.85
CA LYS A 42 12.44 -4.97 -6.44
C LYS A 42 11.24 -5.26 -5.57
N ASN A 43 11.37 -6.22 -4.67
CA ASN A 43 10.35 -6.47 -3.66
C ASN A 43 10.41 -5.39 -2.56
N TRP A 44 9.32 -5.30 -1.80
CA TRP A 44 9.17 -4.30 -0.74
C TRP A 44 10.32 -4.30 0.29
N PRO A 45 10.72 -5.46 0.88
CA PRO A 45 11.86 -5.49 1.79
C PRO A 45 13.16 -4.95 1.19
N THR A 46 13.42 -5.23 -0.09
CA THR A 46 14.63 -4.76 -0.78
C THR A 46 14.63 -3.23 -0.89
N VAL A 47 13.49 -2.63 -1.24
CA VAL A 47 13.35 -1.17 -1.34
C VAL A 47 13.50 -0.51 0.04
N VAL A 48 12.78 -1.01 1.05
CA VAL A 48 12.86 -0.50 2.43
C VAL A 48 14.30 -0.60 2.97
N GLY A 49 15.00 -1.70 2.67
CA GLY A 49 16.41 -1.90 3.00
C GLY A 49 17.32 -0.88 2.32
N ALA A 50 17.18 -0.68 1.01
CA ALA A 50 17.98 0.25 0.23
C ALA A 50 17.80 1.72 0.67
N LEU A 51 16.63 2.07 1.20
CA LEU A 51 16.36 3.39 1.78
C LEU A 51 16.85 3.56 3.22
N ASN A 52 17.38 2.50 3.85
CA ASN A 52 17.71 2.47 5.27
C ASN A 52 16.49 2.74 6.17
N HIS A 53 15.34 2.16 5.81
CA HIS A 53 14.06 2.34 6.50
C HIS A 53 13.58 1.10 7.27
N THR A 54 14.42 0.07 7.44
CA THR A 54 14.03 -1.21 8.07
C THR A 54 13.54 -1.10 9.52
N ASN A 55 13.99 -0.08 10.25
CA ASN A 55 13.59 0.22 11.63
C ASN A 55 12.76 1.52 11.72
N ARG A 56 12.16 1.94 10.61
CA ARG A 56 11.36 3.17 10.55
C ARG A 56 9.91 2.82 10.24
N LEU A 57 9.00 3.63 10.79
CA LEU A 57 7.59 3.55 10.42
C LEU A 57 7.40 4.15 9.03
N ILE A 58 6.70 3.41 8.18
CA ILE A 58 6.24 3.90 6.89
C ILE A 58 4.81 4.41 7.10
N ASP A 59 4.63 5.72 7.02
CA ASP A 59 3.38 6.35 7.41
C ASP A 59 2.29 6.20 6.36
N ILE A 60 2.64 6.46 5.11
CA ILE A 60 1.72 6.49 3.98
C ILE A 60 2.39 5.81 2.79
N LEU A 61 1.66 4.91 2.14
CA LEU A 61 1.99 4.36 0.84
C LEU A 61 0.84 4.68 -0.11
N LYS A 62 1.06 5.50 -1.14
CA LYS A 62 0.13 5.72 -2.25
C LYS A 62 0.54 4.83 -3.43
N ILE A 63 -0.42 4.13 -4.01
CA ILE A 63 -0.23 3.21 -5.13
C ILE A 63 -1.25 3.50 -6.22
N ASP A 64 -0.74 3.52 -7.45
CA ASP A 64 -1.47 3.57 -8.69
C ASP A 64 -0.52 2.99 -9.74
N ILE A 65 -0.75 1.72 -10.12
CA ILE A 65 0.21 0.94 -10.92
C ILE A 65 -0.49 0.10 -11.99
N GLU A 66 -1.60 0.60 -12.52
CA GLU A 66 -2.23 0.11 -13.77
C GLU A 66 -2.51 -1.42 -13.76
N GLY A 67 -3.09 -1.93 -12.67
CA GLY A 67 -3.43 -3.36 -12.51
C GLY A 67 -2.35 -4.19 -11.81
N GLY A 68 -1.17 -3.64 -11.57
CA GLY A 68 -0.08 -4.30 -10.82
C GLY A 68 -0.38 -4.52 -9.33
N GLU A 69 -1.48 -3.98 -8.80
CA GLU A 69 -1.83 -4.06 -7.38
C GLU A 69 -1.98 -5.52 -6.93
N TYR A 70 -2.55 -6.36 -7.79
CA TYR A 70 -2.90 -7.74 -7.45
C TYR A 70 -1.70 -8.68 -7.35
N SER A 71 -0.59 -8.37 -8.02
CA SER A 71 0.68 -9.10 -7.87
C SER A 71 1.55 -8.49 -6.77
N PHE A 72 1.51 -7.16 -6.60
CA PHE A 72 2.32 -6.47 -5.61
C PHE A 72 1.84 -6.68 -4.17
N PHE A 73 0.53 -6.55 -3.90
CA PHE A 73 0.01 -6.59 -2.53
C PHE A 73 0.24 -7.91 -1.80
N PRO A 74 0.11 -9.09 -2.44
CA PRO A 74 0.51 -10.33 -1.80
C PRO A 74 1.96 -10.31 -1.30
N LEU A 75 2.89 -9.77 -2.08
CA LEU A 75 4.30 -9.65 -1.70
C LEU A 75 4.50 -8.65 -0.55
N LEU A 76 3.83 -7.49 -0.63
CA LEU A 76 3.87 -6.46 0.41
C LEU A 76 3.34 -7.02 1.74
N LEU A 77 2.16 -7.64 1.72
CA LEU A 77 1.46 -8.11 2.92
C LEU A 77 2.13 -9.34 3.54
N ASN A 78 2.90 -10.12 2.77
CA ASN A 78 3.72 -11.21 3.28
C ASN A 78 5.07 -10.74 3.87
N SER A 79 5.40 -9.46 3.78
CA SER A 79 6.61 -8.90 4.41
C SER A 79 6.48 -8.81 5.94
N SER A 80 7.57 -8.40 6.61
CA SER A 80 7.54 -8.19 8.07
C SER A 80 6.43 -7.23 8.46
N ARG A 81 5.69 -7.55 9.52
CA ARG A 81 4.64 -6.67 10.07
C ARG A 81 5.17 -5.28 10.44
N SER A 82 6.44 -5.18 10.83
CA SER A 82 7.08 -3.91 11.18
C SER A 82 7.35 -3.01 9.97
N SER A 83 7.43 -3.57 8.76
CA SER A 83 7.65 -2.82 7.52
C SER A 83 6.36 -2.48 6.78
N LEU A 84 5.20 -2.87 7.29
CA LEU A 84 3.92 -2.56 6.67
C LEU A 84 3.53 -1.08 6.91
N PRO A 85 3.02 -0.38 5.88
CA PRO A 85 2.56 1.00 6.04
C PRO A 85 1.45 1.17 7.07
N ARG A 86 1.38 2.33 7.73
CA ARG A 86 0.25 2.66 8.61
C ARG A 86 -1.01 2.98 7.82
N GLN A 87 -0.84 3.69 6.70
CA GLN A 87 -1.90 4.02 5.76
C GLN A 87 -1.53 3.59 4.35
N ILE A 88 -2.51 3.07 3.62
CA ILE A 88 -2.38 2.71 2.21
C ILE A 88 -3.48 3.44 1.46
N LEU A 89 -3.08 4.23 0.46
CA LEU A 89 -3.97 4.89 -0.48
C LEU A 89 -3.77 4.19 -1.83
N ILE A 90 -4.83 3.70 -2.44
CA ILE A 90 -4.69 2.86 -3.64
C ILE A 90 -5.82 3.11 -4.61
N GLU A 91 -5.49 3.25 -5.90
CA GLU A 91 -6.48 3.08 -6.96
C GLU A 91 -6.66 1.59 -7.28
N ILE A 92 -7.90 1.11 -7.25
CA ILE A 92 -8.24 -0.26 -7.62
C ILE A 92 -8.64 -0.29 -9.09
N HIS A 93 -7.79 -0.89 -9.91
CA HIS A 93 -8.01 -1.11 -11.32
C HIS A 93 -9.03 -2.24 -11.57
N PRO A 94 -9.99 -2.09 -12.50
CA PRO A 94 -11.01 -3.10 -12.71
C PRO A 94 -10.44 -4.40 -13.29
N ILE A 95 -10.75 -5.52 -12.62
CA ILE A 95 -10.45 -6.89 -13.05
C ILE A 95 -11.63 -7.80 -12.64
N SER A 96 -11.44 -9.12 -12.56
CA SER A 96 -12.46 -10.04 -12.08
C SER A 96 -12.85 -9.75 -10.62
N VAL A 97 -14.14 -9.85 -10.33
CA VAL A 97 -14.71 -9.61 -8.99
C VAL A 97 -14.06 -10.51 -7.94
N SER A 98 -13.73 -11.76 -8.30
CA SER A 98 -13.09 -12.71 -7.37
C SER A 98 -11.70 -12.25 -6.94
N ILE A 99 -10.89 -11.70 -7.85
CA ILE A 99 -9.56 -11.16 -7.54
C ILE A 99 -9.67 -9.91 -6.66
N ILE A 100 -10.62 -9.03 -6.96
CA ILE A 100 -10.90 -7.82 -6.16
C ILE A 100 -11.33 -8.21 -4.74
N HIS A 101 -12.21 -9.20 -4.60
CA HIS A 101 -12.62 -9.72 -3.28
C HIS A 101 -11.45 -10.34 -2.51
N ASP A 102 -10.59 -11.11 -3.17
CA ASP A 102 -9.38 -11.67 -2.53
C ASP A 102 -8.46 -10.56 -2.02
N PHE A 103 -8.25 -9.50 -2.82
CA PHE A 103 -7.49 -8.32 -2.39
C PHE A 103 -8.05 -7.73 -1.08
N PHE A 104 -9.36 -7.44 -1.02
CA PHE A 104 -9.97 -6.88 0.20
C PHE A 104 -9.88 -7.83 1.40
N ASN A 105 -10.04 -9.13 1.17
CA ASN A 105 -9.87 -10.14 2.23
C ASN A 105 -8.43 -10.14 2.78
N ARG A 106 -7.42 -10.04 1.91
CA ARG A 106 -6.01 -9.95 2.33
C ARG A 106 -5.74 -8.69 3.15
N MET A 107 -6.31 -7.55 2.75
CA MET A 107 -6.20 -6.29 3.49
C MET A 107 -6.78 -6.45 4.91
N ARG A 108 -8.00 -7.00 5.01
CA ARG A 108 -8.67 -7.27 6.29
C ARG A 108 -7.86 -8.24 7.17
N ASN A 109 -7.36 -9.34 6.60
CA ASN A 109 -6.54 -10.33 7.31
C ASN A 109 -5.21 -9.75 7.82
N ASN A 110 -4.79 -8.61 7.26
CA ASN A 110 -3.62 -7.85 7.69
C ASN A 110 -3.98 -6.62 8.54
N ASN A 111 -5.16 -6.61 9.17
CA ASN A 111 -5.66 -5.58 10.07
C ASN A 111 -5.85 -4.20 9.42
N TYR A 112 -6.05 -4.14 8.10
CA TYR A 112 -6.43 -2.89 7.44
C TYR A 112 -7.95 -2.76 7.37
N VAL A 113 -8.45 -1.55 7.67
CA VAL A 113 -9.85 -1.17 7.48
C VAL A 113 -9.95 -0.08 6.43
N ILE A 114 -11.05 -0.05 5.68
CA ILE A 114 -11.36 1.03 4.74
C ILE A 114 -11.92 2.19 5.56
N PHE A 115 -11.39 3.40 5.36
CA PHE A 115 -11.92 4.63 5.97
C PHE A 115 -12.31 5.71 4.95
N SER A 116 -11.87 5.58 3.69
CA SER A 116 -12.42 6.35 2.56
C SER A 116 -12.51 5.47 1.31
N LYS A 117 -13.49 5.79 0.47
CA LYS A 117 -13.68 5.26 -0.88
C LYS A 117 -14.18 6.41 -1.76
N GLU A 118 -13.48 6.67 -2.85
CA GLU A 118 -13.79 7.74 -3.78
C GLU A 118 -13.79 7.21 -5.21
N ASN A 119 -14.66 7.75 -6.06
CA ASN A 119 -14.68 7.40 -7.48
C ASN A 119 -13.60 8.21 -8.21
N ASN A 120 -12.75 7.56 -9.01
CA ASN A 120 -11.92 8.28 -9.97
C ASN A 120 -12.75 8.62 -11.22
N LEU A 121 -13.35 9.82 -11.19
CA LEU A 121 -14.21 10.30 -12.26
C LEU A 121 -13.49 10.42 -13.62
N LEU A 122 -12.15 10.46 -13.63
CA LEU A 122 -11.34 10.51 -14.85
C LEU A 122 -11.03 9.12 -15.40
N GLY A 123 -10.87 8.11 -14.53
CA GLY A 123 -10.62 6.72 -14.93
C GLY A 123 -11.86 6.01 -15.46
N GLY A 124 -13.05 6.45 -15.05
CA GLY A 124 -14.34 5.92 -15.49
C GLY A 124 -15.07 5.16 -14.38
N PRO A 125 -16.23 4.54 -14.68
CA PRO A 125 -17.19 4.11 -13.66
C PRO A 125 -16.72 2.94 -12.77
N TYR A 126 -15.60 2.31 -13.12
CA TYR A 126 -15.06 1.13 -12.42
C TYR A 126 -13.75 1.38 -11.69
N PHE A 127 -13.27 2.62 -11.67
CA PHE A 127 -12.03 3.02 -11.02
C PHE A 127 -12.35 3.72 -9.71
N PHE A 128 -11.76 3.22 -8.62
CA PHE A 128 -12.03 3.71 -7.29
C PHE A 128 -10.74 3.84 -6.49
N GLU A 129 -10.58 4.98 -5.82
CA GLU A 129 -9.55 5.17 -4.82
C GLU A 129 -10.05 4.71 -3.46
N TYR A 130 -9.26 3.89 -2.79
CA TYR A 130 -9.50 3.42 -1.44
C TYR A 130 -8.41 3.90 -0.51
N ALA A 131 -8.83 4.34 0.68
CA ALA A 131 -7.93 4.66 1.77
C ALA A 131 -8.09 3.63 2.90
N PHE A 132 -6.98 3.02 3.26
CA PHE A 132 -6.88 2.00 4.28
C PHE A 132 -6.05 2.48 5.48
N LEU A 133 -6.51 2.13 6.67
CA LEU A 133 -5.81 2.37 7.93
C LEU A 133 -5.51 1.04 8.62
N LYS A 134 -4.25 0.84 9.01
CA LYS A 134 -3.84 -0.32 9.80
C LYS A 134 -4.23 -0.13 11.27
N LEU A 135 -5.05 -1.02 11.80
CA LEU A 135 -5.47 -1.01 13.19
C LEU A 135 -4.76 -2.09 14.01
N ASN A 136 -4.81 -1.94 15.34
CA ASN A 136 -4.37 -2.98 16.25
C ASN A 136 -5.27 -4.22 16.09
N SER A 137 -4.72 -5.43 16.18
CA SER A 137 -5.49 -6.67 16.05
C SER A 137 -6.64 -6.77 17.05
N ARG A 138 -6.53 -6.14 18.23
CA ARG A 138 -7.60 -6.09 19.25
C ARG A 138 -8.89 -5.44 18.75
N PHE A 139 -8.81 -4.55 17.75
CA PHE A 139 -10.01 -3.99 17.11
C PHE A 139 -10.89 -5.07 16.48
N PHE A 140 -10.29 -6.18 16.04
CA PHE A 140 -10.98 -7.26 15.34
C PHE A 140 -11.43 -8.40 16.27
N ILE A 141 -11.13 -8.33 17.57
CA ILE A 141 -11.40 -9.42 18.54
C ILE A 141 -12.83 -9.33 19.13
N GLN A 142 -13.53 -8.19 19.02
CA GLN A 142 -14.89 -8.06 19.57
C GLN A 142 -15.98 -8.49 18.59
N SER A 143 -16.40 -9.77 18.69
CA SER A 143 -17.79 -10.23 18.51
C SER A 143 -18.02 -11.74 18.77
N HIS A 144 -17.14 -12.45 19.51
CA HIS A 144 -17.37 -13.88 19.81
C HIS A 144 -17.67 -14.22 21.28
N ASP A 145 -17.53 -13.28 22.22
CA ASP A 145 -17.75 -13.58 23.66
C ASP A 145 -19.15 -13.26 24.20
N ASN A 146 -20.11 -12.82 23.35
CA ASN A 146 -21.47 -12.45 23.80
C ASN A 146 -22.61 -13.37 23.29
N MET A 147 -22.31 -14.57 22.77
CA MET A 147 -23.35 -15.50 22.26
C MET A 147 -23.53 -16.79 23.07
N THR A 148 -23.06 -16.89 24.32
CA THR A 148 -23.25 -18.08 25.17
C THR A 148 -24.18 -17.89 26.39
N HIS A 149 -24.86 -16.75 26.52
CA HIS A 149 -25.88 -16.57 27.57
C HIS A 149 -27.12 -15.82 27.06
N ARG A 150 -27.96 -16.49 26.25
CA ARG A 150 -29.42 -16.30 26.21
C ARG A 150 -30.10 -17.62 25.85
#